data_AF-A0A8B9UH74-F1
#
_entry.id   AF-A0A8B9UH74-F1
#
_cell.length_a   1.000
_cell.length_b   1.000
_cell.length_c   1.000
_cell.angle_alpha   90.00
_cell.angle_beta   90.00
_cell.angle_gamma   90.00
#
_symmetry.space_group_name_H-M   'P 1'
#
loop_
_entity.id
_entity.type
_entity.pdbx_description
1 polymer ?
#
loop_
_entity_poly.entity_id
_entity_poly.type
_entity_poly.pdbx_seq_one_letter_code
_entity_poly.pdbx_strand_id
1 'polypeptide(L)'
;MAAGESAGRYRSAMSRSKDPSGLLISVIRTLSTSDDVEDRETEKGRLEEAYEKCDRDLDELIVQHYTELTTAIRTYQSITERITNSRNKIKQVKENLLSCKMLLHCKRDELRKLWIEGIEHKHVLNLLDEIENIKQVPQKLEQCMASKHYLNATDMLVSAVDSLEGPLLQVEGLSDLRLELHSKKMNMHLVLIDELHRHLYIKSTNRVGQRNKEKGRISRVGPGVLRGASNPQLVYDSVQFSSWLRETSLLEIKEDMDLDPEENSTVFMGILIKGLAKLKKIPETVKAIQDRLEQELKQIVKRSTTQVADNGYQRGENISQENQPRLLLELLELLFDKFNAVAAAHSVVLGHLQQTVASPCSQYDGDIKLYDMVDVWVKIQDVLQVRRLQVGTL
;
A
#
# COMPACT_ATOMS: atom_id res chain seq x y z
N MET A 1 -35.56 -17.55 -37.99
CA MET A 1 -36.24 -17.48 -39.29
C MET A 1 -37.00 -18.78 -39.50
N ALA A 2 -38.32 -18.66 -39.60
CA ALA A 2 -39.26 -19.77 -39.70
C ALA A 2 -39.15 -20.47 -41.06
N ALA A 3 -39.28 -21.80 -41.02
CA ALA A 3 -39.39 -22.66 -42.19
C ALA A 3 -40.80 -22.57 -42.78
N GLY A 4 -40.89 -22.35 -44.09
CA GLY A 4 -42.13 -22.45 -44.86
C GLY A 4 -42.32 -23.87 -45.40
N GLU A 5 -43.43 -24.50 -45.03
CA GLU A 5 -43.91 -25.74 -45.62
C GLU A 5 -44.67 -25.45 -46.92
N SER A 6 -44.21 -26.02 -48.03
CA SER A 6 -44.92 -26.02 -49.31
C SER A 6 -45.51 -27.41 -49.57
N ALA A 7 -46.76 -27.60 -49.16
CA ALA A 7 -47.56 -28.77 -49.47
C ALA A 7 -47.97 -28.75 -50.96
N GLY A 8 -47.35 -29.63 -51.77
CA GLY A 8 -47.71 -29.85 -53.17
C GLY A 8 -48.98 -30.69 -53.31
N ARG A 9 -50.07 -30.06 -53.79
CA ARG A 9 -51.27 -30.73 -54.30
C ARG A 9 -50.95 -31.38 -55.65
N TYR A 10 -51.04 -32.71 -55.75
CA TYR A 10 -51.21 -33.39 -57.03
C TYR A 10 -52.64 -33.94 -57.16
N ARG A 11 -53.34 -33.39 -58.15
CA ARG A 11 -54.66 -33.76 -58.65
C ARG A 11 -54.57 -35.16 -59.27
N SER A 12 -55.28 -36.15 -58.72
CA SER A 12 -55.56 -37.39 -59.45
C SER A 12 -56.88 -37.22 -60.20
N ALA A 13 -56.77 -36.95 -61.50
CA ALA A 13 -57.83 -37.19 -62.46
C ALA A 13 -57.51 -38.53 -63.13
N MET A 14 -57.99 -39.63 -62.55
CA MET A 14 -58.00 -40.92 -63.23
C MET A 14 -59.40 -41.16 -63.77
N SER A 15 -59.46 -41.25 -65.08
CA SER A 15 -60.61 -41.55 -65.91
C SER A 15 -61.28 -42.87 -65.52
N ARG A 16 -62.60 -42.91 -65.73
CA ARG A 16 -63.44 -44.11 -65.69
C ARG A 16 -62.81 -45.22 -66.53
N SER A 17 -62.08 -46.10 -65.89
CA SER A 17 -61.49 -47.30 -66.47
C SER A 17 -62.16 -48.49 -65.80
N LYS A 18 -62.64 -49.42 -66.64
CA LYS A 18 -63.24 -50.72 -66.28
C LYS A 18 -62.73 -51.20 -64.93
N ASP A 19 -63.61 -51.27 -63.93
CA ASP A 19 -63.28 -51.79 -62.60
C ASP A 19 -62.58 -53.15 -62.76
N PRO A 20 -61.25 -53.24 -62.52
CA PRO A 20 -60.50 -54.48 -62.70
C PRO A 20 -61.00 -55.55 -61.72
N SER A 21 -61.49 -55.10 -60.56
CA SER A 21 -62.24 -55.87 -59.57
C SER A 21 -63.53 -56.46 -60.13
N GLY A 22 -64.29 -55.73 -60.97
CA GLY A 22 -65.51 -56.24 -61.60
C GLY A 22 -65.24 -57.31 -62.66
N LEU A 23 -64.14 -57.17 -63.41
CA LEU A 23 -63.68 -58.17 -64.37
C LEU A 23 -63.18 -59.43 -63.65
N LEU A 24 -62.36 -59.26 -62.59
CA LEU A 24 -61.83 -60.36 -61.78
C LEU A 24 -62.96 -61.15 -61.11
N ILE A 25 -63.96 -60.46 -60.55
CA ILE A 25 -65.14 -61.08 -59.94
C ILE A 25 -65.99 -61.83 -60.98
N SER A 26 -66.10 -61.31 -62.21
CA SER A 26 -66.79 -61.99 -63.31
C SER A 26 -66.06 -63.27 -63.73
N VAL A 27 -64.73 -63.23 -63.86
CA VAL A 27 -63.88 -64.38 -64.17
C VAL A 27 -63.94 -65.43 -63.06
N ILE A 28 -63.83 -65.02 -61.79
CA ILE A 28 -63.96 -65.90 -60.63
C ILE A 28 -65.34 -66.57 -60.61
N ARG A 29 -66.41 -65.83 -60.93
CA ARG A 29 -67.77 -66.37 -61.01
C ARG A 29 -67.89 -67.42 -62.12
N THR A 30 -67.47 -67.10 -63.34
CA THR A 30 -67.53 -68.04 -64.48
C THR A 30 -66.67 -69.29 -64.26
N LEU A 31 -65.51 -69.16 -63.64
CA LEU A 31 -64.63 -70.30 -63.33
C LEU A 31 -65.12 -71.14 -62.13
N SER A 32 -65.92 -70.57 -61.22
CA SER A 32 -66.38 -71.25 -59.99
C SER A 32 -67.81 -71.77 -60.04
N THR A 33 -68.68 -71.24 -60.91
CA THR A 33 -70.11 -71.60 -60.98
C THR A 33 -70.56 -72.21 -62.31
N SER A 34 -69.67 -72.39 -63.28
CA SER A 34 -70.01 -73.10 -64.52
C SER A 34 -69.90 -74.62 -64.30
N ASP A 35 -70.99 -75.35 -64.53
CA ASP A 35 -71.02 -76.84 -64.58
C ASP A 35 -70.42 -77.38 -65.89
N ASP A 36 -70.18 -76.50 -66.87
CA ASP A 36 -69.58 -76.85 -68.15
C ASP A 36 -68.06 -76.69 -68.11
N VAL A 37 -67.36 -77.82 -68.23
CA VAL A 37 -65.90 -77.90 -68.22
C VAL A 37 -65.31 -77.14 -69.41
N GLU A 38 -66.00 -77.11 -70.55
CA GLU A 38 -65.50 -76.42 -71.76
C GLU A 38 -65.50 -74.89 -71.59
N ASP A 39 -66.53 -74.31 -70.98
CA ASP A 39 -66.60 -72.87 -70.72
C ASP A 39 -65.51 -72.41 -69.72
N ARG A 40 -65.24 -73.24 -68.72
CA ARG A 40 -64.18 -72.98 -67.73
C ARG A 40 -62.79 -73.05 -68.38
N GLU A 41 -62.53 -74.03 -69.23
CA GLU A 41 -61.26 -74.13 -69.96
C GLU A 41 -61.12 -73.02 -71.02
N THR A 42 -62.21 -72.57 -71.64
CA THR A 42 -62.18 -71.46 -72.61
C THR A 42 -61.85 -70.13 -71.95
N GLU A 43 -62.47 -69.80 -70.81
CA GLU A 43 -62.19 -68.56 -70.08
C GLU A 43 -60.81 -68.58 -69.42
N LYS A 44 -60.37 -69.74 -68.94
CA LYS A 44 -59.00 -69.96 -68.47
C LYS A 44 -57.99 -69.76 -69.60
N GLY A 45 -58.20 -70.37 -70.76
CA GLY A 45 -57.35 -70.19 -71.93
C GLY A 45 -57.29 -68.75 -72.42
N ARG A 46 -58.42 -68.03 -72.41
CA ARG A 46 -58.48 -66.60 -72.73
C ARG A 46 -57.68 -65.74 -71.75
N LEU A 47 -57.70 -66.08 -70.45
CA LEU A 47 -56.93 -65.39 -69.43
C LEU A 47 -55.43 -65.69 -69.55
N GLU A 48 -55.08 -66.95 -69.80
CA GLU A 48 -53.70 -67.38 -70.05
C GLU A 48 -53.12 -66.67 -71.27
N GLU A 49 -53.86 -66.59 -72.38
CA GLU A 49 -53.45 -65.87 -73.59
C GLU A 49 -53.29 -64.37 -73.35
N ALA A 50 -54.19 -63.75 -72.59
CA ALA A 50 -54.09 -62.34 -72.23
C ALA A 50 -52.90 -62.06 -71.31
N TYR A 51 -52.63 -62.95 -70.36
CA TYR A 51 -51.48 -62.86 -69.47
C TYR A 51 -50.18 -62.99 -70.27
N GLU A 52 -50.08 -64.01 -71.12
CA GLU A 52 -48.92 -64.24 -71.98
C GLU A 52 -48.69 -63.08 -72.97
N LYS A 53 -49.77 -62.47 -73.48
CA LYS A 53 -49.66 -61.26 -74.29
C LYS A 53 -49.10 -60.09 -73.49
N CYS A 54 -49.63 -59.81 -72.30
CA CYS A 54 -49.11 -58.73 -71.45
C CYS A 54 -47.65 -58.97 -71.03
N ASP A 55 -47.27 -60.21 -70.76
CA ASP A 55 -45.91 -60.58 -70.40
C ASP A 55 -44.94 -60.35 -71.56
N ARG A 56 -45.32 -60.76 -72.78
CA ARG A 56 -44.56 -60.46 -74.01
C ARG A 56 -44.46 -58.97 -74.30
N ASP A 57 -45.56 -58.23 -74.18
CA ASP A 57 -45.58 -56.78 -74.41
C ASP A 57 -44.67 -56.06 -73.38
N LEU A 58 -44.66 -56.54 -72.12
CA LEU A 58 -43.77 -56.05 -71.06
C LEU A 58 -42.30 -56.38 -71.36
N ASP A 59 -42.00 -57.62 -71.75
CA ASP A 59 -40.65 -58.04 -72.11
C ASP A 59 -40.12 -57.26 -73.31
N GLU A 60 -40.93 -57.04 -74.33
CA GLU A 60 -40.55 -56.23 -75.50
C GLU A 60 -40.23 -54.79 -75.07
N LEU A 61 -41.07 -54.18 -74.22
CA LEU A 61 -40.84 -52.84 -73.69
C LEU A 61 -39.59 -52.77 -72.79
N ILE A 62 -39.36 -53.80 -71.97
CA ILE A 62 -38.15 -53.93 -71.15
C ILE A 62 -36.92 -54.04 -72.03
N VAL A 63 -36.95 -54.85 -73.09
CA VAL A 63 -35.84 -55.01 -74.03
C VAL A 63 -35.57 -53.69 -74.76
N GLN A 64 -36.61 -52.99 -75.21
CA GLN A 64 -36.49 -51.69 -75.88
C GLN A 64 -35.83 -50.63 -74.99
N HIS A 65 -36.22 -50.55 -73.70
CA HIS A 65 -35.69 -49.56 -72.75
C HIS A 65 -34.60 -50.09 -71.80
N TYR A 66 -34.07 -51.29 -72.05
CA TYR A 66 -33.15 -51.98 -71.12
C TYR A 66 -31.89 -51.15 -70.82
N THR A 67 -31.37 -50.48 -71.85
CA THR A 67 -30.17 -49.64 -71.76
C THR A 67 -30.41 -48.38 -70.93
N GLU A 68 -31.55 -47.72 -71.11
CA GLU A 68 -31.97 -46.55 -70.35
C GLU A 68 -32.22 -46.90 -68.88
N LEU A 69 -32.95 -48.00 -68.63
CA LEU A 69 -33.22 -48.49 -67.27
C LEU A 69 -31.92 -48.86 -66.54
N THR A 70 -31.04 -49.61 -67.19
CA THR A 70 -29.74 -50.00 -66.61
C THR A 70 -28.89 -48.77 -66.30
N THR A 71 -28.90 -47.76 -67.19
CA THR A 71 -28.16 -46.50 -66.98
C THR A 71 -28.76 -45.68 -65.84
N ALA A 72 -30.09 -45.60 -65.74
CA ALA A 72 -30.79 -44.92 -64.66
C ALA A 72 -30.52 -45.59 -63.30
N ILE A 73 -30.53 -46.93 -63.23
CA ILE A 73 -30.20 -47.68 -62.01
C ILE A 73 -28.75 -47.43 -61.60
N ARG A 74 -27.79 -47.51 -62.55
CA ARG A 74 -26.37 -47.28 -62.26
C ARG A 74 -26.10 -45.86 -61.77
N THR A 75 -26.71 -44.86 -62.41
CA THR A 75 -26.59 -43.45 -61.98
C THR A 75 -27.23 -43.22 -60.61
N TYR A 76 -28.40 -43.81 -60.34
CA TYR A 76 -29.04 -43.76 -59.02
C TYR A 76 -28.17 -44.39 -57.93
N GLN A 77 -27.59 -45.57 -58.20
CA GLN A 77 -26.66 -46.24 -57.28
C GLN A 77 -25.43 -45.36 -57.00
N SER A 78 -24.81 -44.79 -58.04
CA SER A 78 -23.65 -43.89 -57.89
C SER A 78 -24.00 -42.63 -57.09
N ILE A 79 -25.15 -42.00 -57.36
CA ILE A 79 -25.62 -40.83 -56.60
C ILE A 79 -25.86 -41.21 -55.14
N THR A 80 -26.49 -42.34 -54.87
CA THR A 80 -26.78 -42.83 -53.52
C THR A 80 -25.49 -43.10 -52.75
N GLU A 81 -24.50 -43.72 -53.40
CA GLU A 81 -23.18 -43.95 -52.81
C GLU A 81 -22.47 -42.63 -52.51
N ARG A 82 -22.46 -41.68 -53.46
CA ARG A 82 -21.88 -40.34 -53.25
C ARG A 82 -22.55 -39.57 -52.11
N ILE A 83 -23.87 -39.64 -51.99
CA ILE A 83 -24.64 -39.03 -50.90
C ILE A 83 -24.28 -39.69 -49.57
N THR A 84 -24.19 -41.01 -49.53
CA THR A 84 -23.85 -41.77 -48.32
C THR A 84 -22.42 -41.44 -47.86
N ASN A 85 -21.47 -41.44 -48.79
CA ASN A 85 -20.09 -41.05 -48.54
C ASN A 85 -19.98 -39.60 -48.07
N SER A 86 -20.75 -38.68 -48.67
CA SER A 86 -20.81 -37.28 -48.22
C SER A 86 -21.36 -37.16 -46.79
N ARG A 87 -22.46 -37.85 -46.47
CA ARG A 87 -23.04 -37.87 -45.12
C ARG A 87 -22.06 -38.42 -44.08
N ASN A 88 -21.32 -39.48 -44.40
CA ASN A 88 -20.32 -40.06 -43.51
C ASN A 88 -19.14 -39.09 -43.30
N LYS A 89 -18.65 -38.43 -44.37
CA LYS A 89 -17.62 -37.38 -44.25
C LYS A 89 -18.09 -36.23 -43.36
N ILE A 90 -19.34 -35.77 -43.53
CA ILE A 90 -19.90 -34.69 -42.68
C ILE A 90 -19.94 -35.11 -41.22
N LYS A 91 -20.36 -36.36 -40.91
CA LYS A 91 -20.35 -36.89 -39.54
C LYS A 91 -18.94 -36.87 -38.95
N GLN A 92 -17.95 -37.38 -39.70
CA GLN A 92 -16.56 -37.40 -39.26
C GLN A 92 -16.00 -35.99 -39.04
N VAL A 93 -16.27 -35.04 -39.94
CA VAL A 93 -15.85 -33.63 -39.75
C VAL A 93 -16.48 -33.03 -38.50
N LYS A 94 -17.76 -33.32 -38.23
CA LYS A 94 -18.45 -32.84 -37.02
C LYS A 94 -17.82 -33.42 -35.75
N GLU A 95 -17.51 -34.70 -35.72
CA GLU A 95 -16.84 -35.37 -34.58
C GLU A 95 -15.43 -34.82 -34.35
N ASN A 96 -14.65 -34.63 -35.42
CA ASN A 96 -13.32 -34.02 -35.34
C ASN A 96 -13.41 -32.58 -34.83
N LEU A 97 -14.37 -31.78 -35.31
CA LEU A 97 -14.56 -30.41 -34.86
C LEU A 97 -14.95 -30.33 -33.37
N LEU A 98 -15.80 -31.24 -32.90
CA LEU A 98 -16.14 -31.35 -31.48
C LEU A 98 -14.91 -31.70 -30.64
N SER A 99 -14.08 -32.64 -31.10
CA SER A 99 -12.83 -33.01 -30.43
C SER A 99 -11.86 -31.83 -30.37
N CYS A 100 -11.68 -31.11 -31.48
CA CYS A 100 -10.87 -29.88 -31.53
C CYS A 100 -11.41 -28.82 -30.57
N LYS A 101 -12.73 -28.62 -30.51
CA LYS A 101 -13.37 -27.67 -29.58
C LYS A 101 -13.07 -28.03 -28.13
N MET A 102 -13.13 -29.32 -27.77
CA MET A 102 -12.80 -29.78 -26.42
C MET A 102 -11.33 -29.54 -26.08
N LEU A 103 -10.41 -29.90 -26.98
CA LEU A 103 -8.97 -29.68 -26.78
C LEU A 103 -8.63 -28.19 -26.61
N LEU A 104 -9.23 -27.32 -27.41
CA LEU A 104 -9.07 -25.86 -27.29
C LEU A 104 -9.61 -25.33 -25.95
N HIS A 105 -10.71 -25.90 -25.45
CA HIS A 105 -11.26 -25.52 -24.14
C HIS A 105 -10.33 -25.94 -23.00
N CYS A 106 -9.82 -27.17 -23.02
CA CYS A 106 -8.84 -27.63 -22.03
C CYS A 106 -7.60 -26.73 -22.00
N LYS A 107 -7.07 -26.34 -23.18
CA LYS A 107 -5.93 -25.43 -23.26
C LYS A 107 -6.23 -24.04 -22.70
N ARG A 108 -7.45 -23.53 -22.90
CA ARG A 108 -7.89 -22.26 -22.29
C ARG A 108 -7.94 -22.34 -20.77
N ASP A 109 -8.48 -23.43 -20.22
CA ASP A 109 -8.60 -23.61 -18.78
C ASP A 109 -7.23 -23.78 -18.12
N GLU A 110 -6.32 -24.53 -18.77
CA GLU A 110 -4.92 -24.66 -18.37
C GLU A 110 -4.21 -23.30 -18.38
N LEU A 111 -4.39 -22.49 -19.42
CA LEU A 111 -3.81 -21.14 -19.50
C LEU A 111 -4.36 -20.21 -18.42
N ARG A 112 -5.67 -20.27 -18.14
CA ARG A 112 -6.29 -19.49 -17.06
C ARG A 112 -5.73 -19.90 -15.70
N LYS A 113 -5.57 -21.20 -15.46
CA LYS A 113 -4.97 -21.73 -14.23
C LYS A 113 -3.54 -21.22 -14.06
N LEU A 114 -2.69 -21.39 -15.08
CA LEU A 114 -1.30 -20.91 -15.07
C LEU A 114 -1.20 -19.39 -14.88
N TRP A 115 -2.15 -18.63 -15.43
CA TRP A 115 -2.20 -17.19 -15.23
C TRP A 115 -2.53 -16.80 -13.79
N ILE A 116 -3.48 -17.48 -13.15
CA ILE A 116 -3.82 -17.27 -11.73
C ILE A 116 -2.62 -17.65 -10.86
N GLU A 117 -2.03 -18.84 -11.05
CA GLU A 117 -0.83 -19.28 -10.35
C GLU A 117 0.33 -18.29 -10.54
N GLY A 118 0.48 -17.72 -11.74
CA GLY A 118 1.48 -16.69 -12.03
C GLY A 118 1.26 -15.39 -11.25
N ILE A 119 0.01 -14.97 -11.06
CA ILE A 119 -0.33 -13.81 -10.22
C ILE A 119 -0.04 -14.11 -8.75
N GLU A 120 -0.42 -15.29 -8.27
CA GLU A 120 -0.18 -15.73 -6.89
C GLU A 120 1.32 -15.78 -6.59
N HIS A 121 2.13 -16.38 -7.48
CA HIS A 121 3.59 -16.41 -7.33
C HIS A 121 4.19 -15.00 -7.31
N LYS A 122 3.70 -14.08 -8.15
CA LYS A 122 4.15 -12.68 -8.12
C LYS A 122 3.80 -12.00 -6.80
N HIS A 123 2.63 -12.28 -6.25
CA HIS A 123 2.24 -11.74 -4.94
C HIS A 123 3.11 -12.30 -3.82
N VAL A 124 3.40 -13.60 -3.83
CA VAL A 124 4.32 -14.25 -2.88
C VAL A 124 5.73 -13.66 -2.96
N LEU A 125 6.26 -13.41 -4.17
CA LEU A 125 7.56 -12.75 -4.34
C LEU A 125 7.58 -11.35 -3.72
N ASN A 126 6.54 -10.54 -3.98
CA ASN A 126 6.44 -9.21 -3.37
C ASN A 126 6.41 -9.27 -1.83
N LEU A 127 5.69 -10.25 -1.25
CA LEU A 127 5.66 -10.47 0.19
C LEU A 127 7.04 -10.87 0.73
N LEU A 128 7.77 -11.73 0.03
CA LEU A 128 9.12 -12.14 0.41
C LEU A 128 10.10 -10.96 0.38
N ASP A 129 10.03 -10.10 -0.64
CA ASP A 129 10.85 -8.89 -0.73
C ASP A 129 10.54 -7.92 0.42
N GLU A 130 9.26 -7.75 0.77
CA GLU A 130 8.85 -6.92 1.91
C GLU A 130 9.36 -7.49 3.25
N ILE A 131 9.29 -8.81 3.43
CA ILE A 131 9.84 -9.50 4.60
C ILE A 131 11.35 -9.28 4.73
N GLU A 132 12.10 -9.44 3.63
CA GLU A 132 13.55 -9.24 3.64
C GLU A 132 13.91 -7.78 3.96
N ASN A 133 13.14 -6.82 3.44
CA ASN A 133 13.32 -5.41 3.78
C ASN A 133 13.10 -5.15 5.28
N ILE A 134 12.03 -5.66 5.87
CA ILE A 134 11.70 -5.44 7.30
C ILE A 134 12.71 -6.15 8.21
N LYS A 135 13.17 -7.35 7.83
CA LYS A 135 14.19 -8.09 8.57
C LYS A 135 15.50 -7.29 8.75
N GLN A 136 15.84 -6.42 7.79
CA GLN A 136 17.02 -5.56 7.88
C GLN A 136 16.82 -4.28 8.72
N VAL A 137 15.58 -3.93 9.06
CA VAL A 137 15.24 -2.68 9.76
C VAL A 137 15.88 -2.60 11.15
N PRO A 138 15.85 -3.62 12.03
CA PRO A 138 16.46 -3.51 13.36
C PRO A 138 17.95 -3.12 13.31
N GLN A 139 18.72 -3.72 12.40
CA GLN A 139 20.15 -3.42 12.23
C GLN A 139 20.38 -2.00 11.69
N LYS A 140 19.64 -1.59 10.66
CA LYS A 140 19.72 -0.22 10.11
C LYS A 140 19.29 0.83 11.13
N LEU A 141 18.28 0.52 11.93
CA LEU A 141 17.79 1.39 13.00
C LEU A 141 18.88 1.65 14.04
N GLU A 142 19.61 0.62 14.46
CA GLU A 142 20.72 0.77 15.41
C GLU A 142 21.84 1.66 14.84
N GLN A 143 22.16 1.51 13.55
CA GLN A 143 23.14 2.37 12.88
C GLN A 143 22.68 3.83 12.83
N CYS A 144 21.41 4.09 12.46
CA CYS A 144 20.86 5.45 12.41
C CYS A 144 20.78 6.08 13.80
N MET A 145 20.45 5.30 14.85
CA MET A 145 20.47 5.81 16.22
C MET A 145 21.89 6.13 16.69
N ALA A 146 22.88 5.31 16.34
CA ALA A 146 24.28 5.57 16.69
C ALA A 146 24.82 6.85 16.06
N SER A 147 24.39 7.15 14.83
CA SER A 147 24.72 8.40 14.13
C SER A 147 23.77 9.55 14.43
N LYS A 148 22.79 9.37 15.34
CA LYS A 148 21.79 10.38 15.77
C LYS A 148 20.89 10.91 14.66
N HIS A 149 20.73 10.16 13.58
CA HIS A 149 19.79 10.47 12.50
C HIS A 149 18.38 10.01 12.89
N TYR A 150 17.81 10.71 13.85
CA TYR A 150 16.61 10.30 14.57
C TYR A 150 15.34 10.37 13.73
N LEU A 151 15.26 11.28 12.76
CA LEU A 151 14.06 11.41 11.93
C LEU A 151 13.99 10.26 10.91
N ASN A 152 15.09 9.96 10.24
CA ASN A 152 15.18 8.80 9.35
C ASN A 152 14.95 7.48 10.11
N ALA A 153 15.56 7.33 11.30
CA ALA A 153 15.31 6.18 12.17
C ALA A 153 13.82 6.02 12.51
N THR A 154 13.14 7.13 12.83
CA THR A 154 11.72 7.13 13.13
C THR A 154 10.88 6.79 11.90
N ASP A 155 11.22 7.32 10.73
CA ASP A 155 10.50 7.06 9.47
C ASP A 155 10.57 5.59 9.07
N MET A 156 11.77 5.03 9.14
CA MET A 156 12.01 3.62 8.87
C MET A 156 11.23 2.73 9.84
N LEU A 157 11.24 3.06 11.13
CA LEU A 157 10.55 2.30 12.17
C LEU A 157 9.03 2.36 12.04
N VAL A 158 8.47 3.55 11.81
CA VAL A 158 7.01 3.71 11.62
C VAL A 158 6.57 2.96 10.36
N SER A 159 7.27 3.13 9.24
CA SER A 159 6.95 2.43 7.98
C SER A 159 7.03 0.91 8.14
N ALA A 160 8.03 0.40 8.86
CA ALA A 160 8.18 -1.03 9.09
C ALA A 160 7.07 -1.61 9.99
N VAL A 161 6.65 -0.88 11.03
CA VAL A 161 5.53 -1.28 11.89
C VAL A 161 4.22 -1.26 11.10
N ASP A 162 3.99 -0.24 10.27
CA ASP A 162 2.78 -0.14 9.44
C ASP A 162 2.71 -1.28 8.41
N SER A 163 3.84 -1.69 7.80
CA SER A 163 3.92 -2.88 6.93
C SER A 163 3.61 -4.18 7.68
N LEU A 164 4.09 -4.33 8.92
CA LEU A 164 3.84 -5.53 9.74
C LEU A 164 2.39 -5.64 10.25
N GLU A 165 1.70 -4.51 10.40
CA GLU A 165 0.29 -4.43 10.78
C GLU A 165 -0.66 -4.47 9.57
N GLY A 166 -0.17 -4.16 8.36
CA GLY A 166 -0.92 -4.17 7.11
C GLY A 166 -0.71 -5.44 6.28
N PRO A 167 0.05 -5.37 5.17
CA PRO A 167 0.20 -6.47 4.21
C PRO A 167 0.75 -7.77 4.81
N LEU A 168 1.58 -7.68 5.85
CA LEU A 168 2.26 -8.82 6.47
C LEU A 168 1.59 -9.32 7.75
N LEU A 169 0.41 -8.81 8.10
CA LEU A 169 -0.28 -9.18 9.34
C LEU A 169 -0.52 -10.70 9.44
N GLN A 170 -0.85 -11.34 8.32
CA GLN A 170 -1.18 -12.76 8.24
C GLN A 170 0.04 -13.70 8.36
N VAL A 171 1.26 -13.16 8.30
CA VAL A 171 2.49 -13.96 8.37
C VAL A 171 2.84 -14.19 9.85
N GLU A 172 2.48 -15.37 10.39
CA GLU A 172 2.72 -15.72 11.79
C GLU A 172 4.22 -15.75 12.15
N GLY A 173 5.08 -16.13 11.21
CA GLY A 173 6.54 -16.20 11.41
C GLY A 173 7.22 -14.85 11.70
N LEU A 174 6.50 -13.74 11.63
CA LEU A 174 7.00 -12.40 11.96
C LEU A 174 6.60 -11.94 13.37
N SER A 175 6.04 -12.81 14.22
CA SER A 175 5.58 -12.46 15.57
C SER A 175 6.68 -11.81 16.42
N ASP A 176 7.86 -12.40 16.43
CA ASP A 176 8.97 -11.96 17.28
C ASP A 176 9.53 -10.63 16.78
N LEU A 177 9.67 -10.48 15.46
CA LEU A 177 10.10 -9.24 14.82
C LEU A 177 9.09 -8.11 15.04
N ARG A 178 7.79 -8.42 15.02
CA ARG A 178 6.72 -7.48 15.36
C ARG A 178 6.87 -7.02 16.81
N LEU A 179 7.03 -7.94 17.76
CA LEU A 179 7.23 -7.59 19.16
C LEU A 179 8.49 -6.73 19.36
N GLU A 180 9.59 -7.10 18.70
CA GLU A 180 10.84 -6.33 18.74
C GLU A 180 10.67 -4.91 18.20
N LEU A 181 10.11 -4.73 17.00
CA LEU A 181 9.92 -3.41 16.42
C LEU A 181 8.92 -2.55 17.21
N HIS A 182 7.86 -3.13 17.77
CA HIS A 182 6.97 -2.41 18.69
C HIS A 182 7.71 -1.98 19.97
N SER A 183 8.54 -2.85 20.54
CA SER A 183 9.37 -2.49 21.69
C SER A 183 10.35 -1.37 21.34
N LYS A 184 10.98 -1.42 20.16
CA LYS A 184 11.88 -0.34 19.69
C LYS A 184 11.10 0.95 19.44
N LYS A 185 9.87 0.91 18.94
CA LYS A 185 8.97 2.09 18.78
C LYS A 185 8.64 2.71 20.13
N MET A 186 8.35 1.89 21.14
CA MET A 186 8.17 2.34 22.52
C MET A 186 9.47 2.87 23.13
N ASN A 187 10.65 2.35 22.80
CA ASN A 187 11.88 2.93 23.33
C ASN A 187 12.29 4.22 22.61
N MET A 188 11.99 4.34 21.32
CA MET A 188 12.39 5.48 20.49
C MET A 188 11.87 6.81 21.05
N HIS A 189 10.60 6.90 21.44
CA HIS A 189 10.06 8.16 21.96
C HIS A 189 10.77 8.61 23.24
N LEU A 190 11.20 7.68 24.11
CA LEU A 190 11.96 8.01 25.32
C LEU A 190 13.34 8.59 24.97
N VAL A 191 14.04 7.97 24.01
CA VAL A 191 15.35 8.45 23.54
C VAL A 191 15.24 9.86 22.96
N LEU A 192 14.22 10.13 22.14
CA LEU A 192 14.00 11.46 21.56
C LEU A 192 13.70 12.52 22.63
N ILE A 193 12.90 12.18 23.65
CA ILE A 193 12.60 13.09 24.78
C ILE A 193 13.88 13.39 25.57
N ASP A 194 14.70 12.37 25.86
CA ASP A 194 15.95 12.56 26.61
C ASP A 194 16.96 13.40 25.84
N GLU A 195 17.09 13.19 24.53
CA GLU A 195 17.97 14.01 23.68
C GLU A 195 17.45 15.46 23.57
N LEU A 196 16.13 15.65 23.50
CA LEU A 196 15.51 16.98 23.51
C LEU A 196 15.82 17.72 24.82
N HIS A 197 15.69 17.05 25.97
CA HIS A 197 16.08 17.60 27.27
C HIS A 197 17.57 17.92 27.34
N ARG A 198 18.43 17.07 26.78
CA ARG A 198 19.88 17.32 26.69
C ARG A 198 20.16 18.61 25.92
N HIS A 199 19.46 18.85 24.83
CA HIS A 199 19.62 20.08 24.05
C HIS A 199 19.04 21.31 24.78
N LEU A 200 17.87 21.16 25.41
CA LEU A 200 17.19 22.22 26.16
C LEU A 200 17.96 22.73 27.38
N TYR A 201 18.60 21.85 28.16
CA TYR A 201 19.18 22.21 29.45
C TYR A 201 20.71 22.10 29.53
N ILE A 202 21.31 21.21 28.73
CA ILE A 202 22.77 20.98 28.74
C ILE A 202 23.44 21.73 27.60
N LYS A 203 23.10 21.44 26.33
CA LYS A 203 23.77 22.13 25.21
C LYS A 203 23.51 23.63 25.19
N SER A 204 22.29 24.08 25.46
CA SER A 204 21.91 25.50 25.51
C SER A 204 22.76 26.29 26.51
N THR A 205 23.07 25.72 27.67
CA THR A 205 23.80 26.38 28.77
C THR A 205 25.32 26.23 28.69
N ASN A 206 25.83 25.23 27.94
CA ASN A 206 27.27 24.95 27.82
C ASN A 206 28.07 26.11 27.20
N ARG A 207 27.50 26.83 26.23
CA ARG A 207 28.22 27.92 25.52
C ARG A 207 28.40 29.18 26.37
N VAL A 208 27.55 29.39 27.37
CA VAL A 208 27.52 30.61 28.20
C VAL A 208 28.75 30.69 29.12
N GLY A 209 29.18 29.56 29.70
CA GLY A 209 30.29 29.53 30.66
C GLY A 209 31.69 29.69 30.06
N GLN A 210 31.85 29.56 28.74
CA GLN A 210 33.16 29.64 28.07
C GLN A 210 33.59 31.08 27.73
N ARG A 211 32.65 32.03 27.65
CA ARG A 211 32.93 33.44 27.31
C ARG A 211 33.90 34.14 28.28
N ASN A 212 34.03 33.67 29.52
CA ASN A 212 34.93 34.29 30.50
C ASN A 212 36.42 33.86 30.36
N LYS A 213 36.74 32.79 29.62
CA LYS A 213 38.14 32.37 29.41
C LYS A 213 38.87 33.18 28.33
N GLU A 214 38.15 33.72 27.35
CA GLU A 214 38.78 34.45 26.22
C GLU A 214 39.07 35.92 26.51
N LYS A 215 38.34 36.57 27.42
CA LYS A 215 38.65 37.94 27.87
C LYS A 215 39.98 38.03 28.63
N GLY A 216 40.53 36.92 29.11
CA GLY A 216 41.82 36.87 29.82
C GLY A 216 43.07 36.88 28.92
N ARG A 217 42.93 36.82 27.58
CA ARG A 217 44.08 36.67 26.66
C ARG A 217 44.40 37.87 25.77
N ILE A 218 43.66 38.98 25.86
CA ILE A 218 43.98 40.19 25.10
C ILE A 218 44.66 41.19 26.05
N SER A 219 45.96 40.98 26.26
CA SER A 219 46.82 42.01 26.84
C SER A 219 47.33 42.95 25.75
N ARG A 220 47.07 44.25 25.99
CA ARG A 220 47.97 45.39 25.75
C ARG A 220 48.22 45.84 24.30
N VAL A 221 47.43 46.83 23.85
CA VAL A 221 47.94 47.99 23.10
C VAL A 221 47.14 49.25 23.46
N GLY A 222 47.83 50.26 24.03
CA GLY A 222 47.61 51.71 23.81
C GLY A 222 46.37 52.42 24.41
N PRO A 223 46.54 53.51 25.18
CA PRO A 223 45.43 54.35 25.64
C PRO A 223 45.08 55.42 24.60
N GLY A 224 43.79 55.57 24.29
CA GLY A 224 43.31 56.70 23.49
C GLY A 224 41.84 56.64 23.12
N VAL A 225 41.12 57.69 23.53
CA VAL A 225 39.82 58.19 23.04
C VAL A 225 38.56 57.76 23.81
N LEU A 226 37.75 58.78 24.02
CA LEU A 226 36.67 58.98 24.97
C LEU A 226 35.31 58.47 24.46
N ARG A 227 34.51 57.99 25.42
CA ARG A 227 33.07 58.23 25.65
C ARG A 227 32.10 58.13 24.45
N GLY A 228 31.18 57.17 24.57
CA GLY A 228 29.88 57.18 23.90
C GLY A 228 28.95 56.19 24.59
N ALA A 229 28.15 56.67 25.55
CA ALA A 229 27.06 55.91 26.13
C ALA A 229 25.93 55.76 25.10
N SER A 230 25.37 54.56 24.96
CA SER A 230 24.02 54.31 24.42
C SER A 230 23.57 52.89 24.74
N ASN A 231 22.56 52.81 25.62
CA ASN A 231 21.51 51.80 25.84
C ASN A 231 21.72 50.27 25.61
N PRO A 232 21.06 49.43 26.45
CA PRO A 232 21.05 47.98 26.27
C PRO A 232 20.17 47.58 25.08
N GLN A 233 20.79 47.04 24.03
CA GLN A 233 20.13 46.23 23.01
C GLN A 233 19.61 44.93 23.66
N LEU A 234 18.34 44.90 24.07
CA LEU A 234 17.66 43.68 24.55
C LEU A 234 16.34 43.39 23.81
N VAL A 235 16.14 43.90 22.59
CA VAL A 235 14.84 43.74 21.89
C VAL A 235 14.95 43.32 20.41
N TYR A 236 16.14 43.10 19.85
CA TYR A 236 16.28 42.90 18.40
C TYR A 236 16.23 41.44 17.88
N ASP A 237 16.27 40.42 18.74
CA ASP A 237 16.29 39.02 18.26
C ASP A 237 14.89 38.41 18.00
N SER A 238 13.81 39.02 18.49
CA SER A 238 12.44 38.46 18.33
C SER A 238 11.90 38.58 16.90
N VAL A 239 12.29 39.62 16.15
CA VAL A 239 11.82 39.88 14.77
C VAL A 239 12.61 39.06 13.74
N GLN A 240 13.90 38.80 13.98
CA GLN A 240 14.69 37.90 13.12
C GLN A 240 14.31 36.42 13.33
N PHE A 241 13.92 36.06 14.56
CA PHE A 241 13.46 34.73 14.91
C PHE A 241 12.12 34.36 14.28
N SER A 242 11.17 35.30 14.28
CA SER A 242 9.88 35.13 13.59
C SER A 242 10.02 35.05 12.07
N SER A 243 11.08 35.64 11.49
CA SER A 243 11.43 35.48 10.08
C SER A 243 12.03 34.09 9.80
N TRP A 244 12.98 33.63 10.62
CA TRP A 244 13.62 32.31 10.46
C TRP A 244 12.65 31.13 10.62
N LEU A 245 11.79 31.15 11.65
CA LEU A 245 10.76 30.12 11.86
C LEU A 245 9.69 30.09 10.76
N ARG A 246 9.46 31.22 10.08
CA ARG A 246 8.50 31.31 8.97
C ARG A 246 9.09 30.78 7.66
N GLU A 247 10.41 30.86 7.50
CA GLU A 247 11.13 30.43 6.29
C GLU A 247 11.55 28.95 6.35
N THR A 248 11.79 28.38 7.54
CA THR A 248 11.96 26.93 7.73
C THR A 248 10.62 26.26 8.00
N SER A 249 9.82 26.04 6.95
CA SER A 249 8.63 25.19 7.07
C SER A 249 9.06 23.79 7.52
N LEU A 250 8.48 23.26 8.61
CA LEU A 250 8.75 21.90 9.13
C LEU A 250 8.52 20.80 8.07
N LEU A 251 7.75 21.12 7.03
CA LEU A 251 7.54 20.29 5.84
C LEU A 251 8.85 20.03 5.06
N GLU A 252 9.78 21.00 5.06
CA GLU A 252 11.06 20.93 4.32
C GLU A 252 12.26 20.51 5.17
N ILE A 253 12.10 20.30 6.49
CA ILE A 253 13.18 19.73 7.32
C ILE A 253 13.39 18.27 6.89
N LYS A 254 14.28 18.09 5.93
CA LYS A 254 14.86 16.83 5.53
C LYS A 254 16.16 16.69 6.30
N GLU A 255 16.32 15.56 6.98
CA GLU A 255 17.57 15.23 7.63
C GLU A 255 18.63 15.02 6.53
N ASP A 256 19.67 15.84 6.55
CA ASP A 256 20.82 15.67 5.66
C ASP A 256 21.73 14.63 6.28
N MET A 257 21.96 13.54 5.55
CA MET A 257 22.70 12.37 6.05
C MET A 257 24.23 12.58 6.05
N ASP A 258 24.71 13.66 5.42
CA ASP A 258 26.13 13.95 5.25
C ASP A 258 26.68 14.94 6.30
N LEU A 259 25.80 15.54 7.11
CA LEU A 259 26.15 16.53 8.14
C LEU A 259 25.91 15.98 9.54
N ASP A 260 26.72 16.39 10.52
CA ASP A 260 26.44 16.05 11.91
C ASP A 260 25.15 16.76 12.36
N PRO A 261 24.08 16.01 12.68
CA PRO A 261 22.78 16.60 13.00
C PRO A 261 22.83 17.48 14.25
N GLU A 262 23.88 17.36 15.08
CA GLU A 262 24.06 18.16 16.29
C GLU A 262 24.74 19.54 16.11
N GLU A 263 25.20 19.89 14.92
CA GLU A 263 25.87 21.19 14.67
C GLU A 263 24.96 22.38 14.98
N ASN A 264 23.71 22.30 14.50
CA ASN A 264 22.71 23.32 14.71
C ASN A 264 21.64 22.84 15.68
N SER A 265 21.83 23.16 16.96
CA SER A 265 20.94 22.73 18.05
C SER A 265 19.47 23.13 17.85
N THR A 266 19.17 24.24 17.16
CA THR A 266 17.78 24.67 16.94
C THR A 266 17.09 23.77 15.92
N VAL A 267 17.74 23.52 14.78
CA VAL A 267 17.27 22.61 13.73
C VAL A 267 17.14 21.18 14.28
N PHE A 268 18.11 20.73 15.06
CA PHE A 268 18.08 19.41 15.68
C PHE A 268 16.90 19.21 16.63
N MET A 269 16.57 20.21 17.47
CA MET A 269 15.36 20.15 18.30
C MET A 269 14.09 20.05 17.44
N GLY A 270 14.05 20.73 16.30
CA GLY A 270 12.97 20.58 15.30
C GLY A 270 12.88 19.16 14.71
N ILE A 271 14.01 18.53 14.39
CA ILE A 271 14.10 17.14 13.91
C ILE A 271 13.55 16.17 14.98
N LEU A 272 13.94 16.34 16.24
CA LEU A 272 13.45 15.52 17.36
C LEU A 272 11.93 15.65 17.53
N ILE A 273 11.40 16.89 17.49
CA ILE A 273 9.95 17.15 17.60
C ILE A 273 9.19 16.54 16.41
N LYS A 274 9.75 16.63 15.20
CA LYS A 274 9.17 15.98 14.01
C LYS A 274 9.13 14.46 14.15
N GLY A 275 10.20 13.84 14.67
CA GLY A 275 10.22 12.41 14.99
C GLY A 275 9.14 12.04 16.02
N LEU A 276 9.05 12.79 17.12
CA LEU A 276 8.02 12.60 18.15
C LEU A 276 6.60 12.77 17.62
N ALA A 277 6.40 13.67 16.67
CA ALA A 277 5.14 13.86 15.97
C ALA A 277 4.73 12.62 15.16
N LYS A 278 5.68 12.04 14.42
CA LYS A 278 5.46 10.79 13.66
C LYS A 278 5.19 9.59 14.55
N LEU A 279 5.77 9.55 15.75
CA LEU A 279 5.46 8.55 16.77
C LEU A 279 4.13 8.80 17.51
N LYS A 280 3.45 9.90 17.22
CA LYS A 280 2.20 10.33 17.88
C LYS A 280 2.35 10.57 19.39
N LYS A 281 3.54 10.99 19.86
CA LYS A 281 3.87 11.16 21.28
C LYS A 281 4.05 12.62 21.72
N ILE A 282 3.44 13.58 21.02
CA ILE A 282 3.53 15.01 21.37
C ILE A 282 2.96 15.32 22.77
N PRO A 283 1.79 14.82 23.19
CA PRO A 283 1.25 15.10 24.53
C PRO A 283 2.17 14.59 25.66
N GLU A 284 2.75 13.40 25.47
CA GLU A 284 3.71 12.80 26.40
C GLU A 284 4.99 13.63 26.47
N THR A 285 5.45 14.16 25.34
CA THR A 285 6.62 15.06 25.26
C THR A 285 6.37 16.35 26.03
N VAL A 286 5.23 17.01 25.81
CA VAL A 286 4.85 18.26 26.49
C VAL A 286 4.82 18.04 28.00
N LYS A 287 4.19 16.96 28.45
CA LYS A 287 4.13 16.59 29.86
C LYS A 287 5.53 16.32 30.43
N ALA A 288 6.37 15.56 29.73
CA ALA A 288 7.73 15.25 30.17
C ALA A 288 8.59 16.51 30.33
N ILE A 289 8.46 17.47 29.42
CA ILE A 289 9.13 18.77 29.51
C ILE A 289 8.66 19.54 30.76
N GLN A 290 7.36 19.64 30.98
CA GLN A 290 6.80 20.33 32.15
C GLN A 290 7.22 19.69 33.47
N ASP A 291 7.15 18.36 33.57
CA ASP A 291 7.47 17.60 34.79
C ASP A 291 8.96 17.72 35.16
N ARG A 292 9.86 17.78 34.16
CA ARG A 292 11.32 17.86 34.39
C ARG A 292 11.87 19.28 34.51
N LEU A 293 11.14 20.29 34.03
CA LEU A 293 11.58 21.69 33.96
C LEU A 293 12.16 22.21 35.29
N GLU A 294 11.40 22.07 36.39
CA GLU A 294 11.84 22.60 37.69
C GLU A 294 13.10 21.90 38.22
N GLN A 295 13.20 20.58 38.01
CA GLN A 295 14.35 19.80 38.44
C GLN A 295 15.61 20.18 37.64
N GLU A 296 15.49 20.31 36.31
CA GLU A 296 16.61 20.70 35.45
C GLU A 296 17.09 22.13 35.74
N LEU A 297 16.18 23.07 36.00
CA LEU A 297 16.55 24.41 36.45
C LEU A 297 17.35 24.37 37.76
N LYS A 298 16.92 23.59 38.77
CA LYS A 298 17.68 23.38 40.01
C LYS A 298 19.05 22.73 39.75
N GLN A 299 19.16 21.82 38.79
CA GLN A 299 20.44 21.22 38.40
C GLN A 299 21.38 22.22 37.72
N ILE A 300 20.86 23.10 36.85
CA ILE A 300 21.64 24.19 36.25
C ILE A 300 22.20 25.09 37.35
N VAL A 301 21.37 25.40 38.35
CA VAL A 301 21.77 26.18 39.52
C VAL A 301 22.92 25.51 40.28
N LYS A 302 22.78 24.22 40.60
CA LYS A 302 23.80 23.43 41.29
C LYS A 302 25.11 23.39 40.49
N ARG A 303 25.05 23.03 39.20
CA ARG A 303 26.22 22.96 38.30
C ARG A 303 26.93 24.31 38.18
N SER A 304 26.18 25.41 38.09
CA SER A 304 26.76 26.75 37.97
C SER A 304 27.39 27.22 39.28
N THR A 305 26.81 26.88 40.43
CA THR A 305 27.44 27.15 41.73
C THR A 305 28.74 26.39 41.89
N THR A 306 28.79 25.11 41.52
CA THR A 306 30.04 24.35 41.51
C THR A 306 31.06 24.97 40.54
N GLN A 307 30.63 25.36 39.34
CA GLN A 307 31.49 26.02 38.36
C GLN A 307 32.14 27.31 38.90
N VAL A 308 31.36 28.16 39.59
CA VAL A 308 31.87 29.41 40.18
C VAL A 308 32.75 29.14 41.40
N ALA A 309 32.37 28.18 42.25
CA ALA A 309 33.19 27.79 43.40
C ALA A 309 34.57 27.26 42.95
N ASP A 310 34.60 26.35 41.97
CA ASP A 310 35.83 25.77 41.42
C ASP A 310 36.73 26.84 40.77
N ASN A 311 36.13 27.79 40.04
CA ASN A 311 36.85 28.93 39.48
C ASN A 311 37.44 29.85 40.57
N GLY A 312 36.69 30.08 41.65
CA GLY A 312 37.15 30.85 42.81
C GLY A 312 38.35 30.18 43.52
N TYR A 313 38.28 28.86 43.71
CA TYR A 313 39.40 28.07 44.24
C TYR A 313 40.64 28.16 43.34
N GLN A 314 40.49 28.03 42.03
CA GLN A 314 41.61 28.16 41.07
C GLN A 314 42.24 29.56 41.06
N ARG A 315 41.47 30.58 41.43
CA ARG A 315 41.94 31.97 41.55
C ARG A 315 42.61 32.28 42.89
N GLY A 316 42.63 31.33 43.83
CA GLY A 316 43.18 31.51 45.17
C GLY A 316 42.28 32.32 46.11
N GLU A 317 40.99 32.45 45.79
CA GLU A 317 40.03 33.15 46.65
C GLU A 317 39.58 32.21 47.79
N ASN A 318 39.85 32.58 49.04
CA ASN A 318 39.42 31.81 50.21
C ASN A 318 37.91 31.96 50.43
N ILE A 319 37.13 30.93 50.09
CA ILE A 319 35.67 30.86 50.30
C ILE A 319 35.28 30.98 51.79
N SER A 320 36.23 30.79 52.71
CA SER A 320 36.03 30.90 54.17
C SER A 320 35.83 32.34 54.68
N GLN A 321 35.96 33.37 53.83
CA GLN A 321 35.60 34.75 54.20
C GLN A 321 34.12 35.02 53.91
N GLU A 322 33.37 35.32 54.97
CA GLU A 322 31.91 35.50 55.04
C GLU A 322 31.33 36.64 54.16
N ASN A 323 32.13 37.32 53.34
CA ASN A 323 31.70 38.47 52.55
C ASN A 323 32.42 38.55 51.19
N GLN A 324 32.06 37.67 50.25
CA GLN A 324 32.52 37.75 48.85
C GLN A 324 31.36 38.11 47.89
N PRO A 325 30.92 39.38 47.86
CA PRO A 325 29.84 39.82 46.97
C PRO A 325 30.17 39.63 45.47
N ARG A 326 31.46 39.49 45.12
CA ARG A 326 31.92 39.27 43.74
C ARG A 326 31.57 37.89 43.21
N LEU A 327 31.75 36.82 43.99
CA LEU A 327 31.40 35.46 43.58
C LEU A 327 29.88 35.28 43.46
N LEU A 328 29.12 35.93 44.35
CA LEU A 328 27.66 35.92 44.27
C LEU A 328 27.16 36.66 43.02
N LEU A 329 27.78 37.81 42.70
CA LEU A 329 27.47 38.56 41.48
C LEU A 329 27.81 37.73 40.22
N GLU A 330 28.99 37.12 40.17
CA GLU A 330 29.41 36.26 39.05
C GLU A 330 28.46 35.06 38.88
N LEU A 331 28.05 34.43 39.98
CA LEU A 331 27.06 33.36 39.96
C LEU A 331 25.70 33.86 39.45
N LEU A 332 25.24 35.02 39.89
CA LEU A 332 23.95 35.57 39.45
C LEU A 332 23.96 35.92 37.96
N GLU A 333 25.03 36.56 37.47
CA GLU A 333 25.22 36.88 36.05
C GLU A 333 25.25 35.59 35.21
N LEU A 334 26.03 34.59 35.63
CA LEU A 334 26.12 33.31 34.94
C LEU A 334 24.77 32.57 34.91
N LEU A 335 24.02 32.60 36.01
CA LEU A 335 22.70 31.99 36.08
C LEU A 335 21.70 32.71 35.18
N PHE A 336 21.72 34.04 35.15
CA PHE A 336 20.84 34.83 34.28
C PHE A 336 21.09 34.51 32.81
N ASP A 337 22.35 34.47 32.38
CA ASP A 337 22.70 34.14 30.99
C ASP A 337 22.31 32.68 30.65
N LYS A 338 22.53 31.72 31.56
CA LYS A 338 22.13 30.32 31.34
C LYS A 338 20.61 30.15 31.28
N PHE A 339 19.87 30.82 32.15
CA PHE A 339 18.41 30.77 32.14
C PHE A 339 17.82 31.47 30.92
N ASN A 340 18.41 32.57 30.45
CA ASN A 340 18.04 33.18 29.17
C ASN A 340 18.28 32.23 28.00
N ALA A 341 19.40 31.51 27.98
CA ALA A 341 19.68 30.51 26.96
C ALA A 341 18.66 29.34 26.97
N VAL A 342 18.25 28.90 28.17
CA VAL A 342 17.19 27.89 28.34
C VAL A 342 15.83 28.42 27.85
N ALA A 343 15.47 29.65 28.21
CA ALA A 343 14.23 30.28 27.74
C ALA A 343 14.21 30.41 26.20
N ALA A 344 15.34 30.79 25.59
CA ALA A 344 15.48 30.83 24.13
C ALA A 344 15.39 29.43 23.50
N ALA A 345 15.92 28.39 24.14
CA ALA A 345 15.76 27.01 23.66
C ALA A 345 14.28 26.55 23.75
N HIS A 346 13.59 26.88 24.85
CA HIS A 346 12.16 26.60 25.00
C HIS A 346 11.28 27.35 23.99
N SER A 347 11.63 28.57 23.60
CA SER A 347 10.88 29.31 22.57
C SER A 347 11.01 28.66 21.18
N VAL A 348 12.18 28.11 20.85
CA VAL A 348 12.40 27.29 19.64
C VAL A 348 11.54 26.03 19.67
N VAL A 349 11.61 25.27 20.75
CA VAL A 349 10.81 24.05 20.92
C VAL A 349 9.31 24.35 20.85
N LEU A 350 8.85 25.42 21.51
CA LEU A 350 7.46 25.82 21.47
C LEU A 350 7.01 26.21 20.06
N GLY A 351 7.85 26.94 19.30
CA GLY A 351 7.58 27.26 17.90
C GLY A 351 7.39 26.01 17.04
N HIS A 352 8.28 25.02 17.17
CA HIS A 352 8.16 23.75 16.46
C HIS A 352 6.96 22.90 16.90
N LEU A 353 6.63 22.89 18.20
CA LEU A 353 5.44 22.22 18.73
C LEU A 353 4.15 22.85 18.18
N GLN A 354 4.05 24.18 18.20
CA GLN A 354 2.90 24.92 17.65
C GLN A 354 2.72 24.64 16.15
N GLN A 355 3.81 24.65 15.37
CA GLN A 355 3.77 24.32 13.95
C GLN A 355 3.34 22.87 13.68
N THR A 356 3.74 21.94 14.55
CA THR A 356 3.34 20.52 14.47
C THR A 356 1.86 20.32 14.76
N VAL A 357 1.32 21.00 15.77
CA VAL A 357 -0.10 20.92 16.16
C VAL A 357 -0.99 21.63 15.14
N ALA A 358 -0.58 22.81 14.66
CA ALA A 358 -1.32 23.63 13.69
C ALA A 358 -1.28 23.08 12.24
N SER A 359 -0.43 22.09 11.96
CA SER A 359 -0.32 21.51 10.62
C SER A 359 -1.62 20.77 10.25
N PRO A 360 -2.18 20.94 9.03
CA PRO A 360 -3.42 20.27 8.60
C PRO A 360 -3.30 18.74 8.46
N CYS A 361 -2.09 18.19 8.59
CA CYS A 361 -1.81 16.75 8.61
C CYS A 361 -1.72 16.19 10.05
N SER A 362 -2.00 17.00 11.07
CA SER A 362 -1.92 16.58 12.46
C SER A 362 -3.06 15.58 12.77
N GLN A 363 -2.71 14.34 13.11
CA GLN A 363 -3.68 13.31 13.51
C GLN A 363 -4.19 13.50 14.95
N TYR A 364 -4.03 14.70 15.50
CA TYR A 364 -4.40 15.05 16.87
C TYR A 364 -5.80 15.66 16.84
N ASP A 365 -6.81 14.84 17.03
CA ASP A 365 -8.24 15.20 17.00
C ASP A 365 -8.71 15.95 18.29
N GLY A 366 -7.77 16.56 19.02
CA GLY A 366 -8.03 17.17 20.32
C GLY A 366 -7.19 18.43 20.55
N ASP A 367 -7.73 19.33 21.37
CA ASP A 367 -7.06 20.55 21.84
C ASP A 367 -5.87 20.19 22.73
N ILE A 368 -4.70 19.94 22.11
CA ILE A 368 -3.46 19.71 22.84
C ILE A 368 -3.06 21.01 23.51
N LYS A 369 -3.22 21.07 24.84
CA LYS A 369 -2.73 22.18 25.65
C LYS A 369 -1.20 22.14 25.70
N LEU A 370 -0.57 23.02 24.93
CA LEU A 370 0.86 23.28 25.01
C LEU A 370 1.16 24.14 26.26
N TYR A 371 2.39 24.04 26.78
CA TYR A 371 2.89 24.97 27.79
C TYR A 371 3.21 26.32 27.14
N ASP A 372 3.18 27.40 27.91
CA ASP A 372 3.54 28.73 27.44
C ASP A 372 4.91 29.18 27.99
N MET A 373 5.52 30.17 27.34
CA MET A 373 6.71 30.84 27.85
C MET A 373 6.47 31.45 29.24
N VAL A 374 5.24 31.85 29.55
CA VAL A 374 4.87 32.32 30.89
C VAL A 374 5.15 31.25 31.95
N ASP A 375 4.79 29.99 31.68
CA ASP A 375 5.02 28.88 32.61
C ASP A 375 6.52 28.66 32.85
N VAL A 376 7.33 28.77 31.77
CA VAL A 376 8.80 28.65 31.85
C VAL A 376 9.39 29.75 32.72
N TRP A 377 8.97 30.99 32.52
CA TRP A 377 9.46 32.13 33.30
C TRP A 377 9.04 32.08 34.77
N VAL A 378 7.81 31.65 35.06
CA VAL A 378 7.35 31.43 36.44
C VAL A 378 8.26 30.42 37.15
N LYS A 379 8.57 29.29 36.50
CA LYS A 379 9.47 28.28 37.08
C LYS A 379 10.90 28.76 37.26
N ILE A 380 11.43 29.56 36.33
CA ILE A 380 12.75 30.22 36.49
C ILE A 380 12.72 31.16 37.71
N GLN A 381 11.66 31.95 37.85
CA GLN A 381 11.49 32.88 38.96
C GLN A 381 11.41 32.15 40.31
N ASP A 382 10.63 31.07 40.40
CA ASP A 382 10.49 30.26 41.62
C ASP A 382 11.84 29.73 42.09
N VAL A 383 12.64 29.17 41.17
CA VAL A 383 13.97 28.62 41.47
C VAL A 383 14.94 29.72 41.95
N LEU A 384 14.85 30.93 41.39
CA LEU A 384 15.64 32.08 41.82
C LEU A 384 15.19 32.63 43.18
N GLN A 385 13.88 32.68 43.45
CA GLN A 385 13.31 33.21 44.70
C GLN A 385 13.59 32.32 45.91
N VAL A 386 13.46 31.00 45.76
CA VAL A 386 13.80 30.02 46.81
C VAL A 386 15.25 30.21 47.30
N ARG A 387 16.15 30.61 46.41
CA ARG A 387 17.55 30.87 46.75
C ARG A 387 17.78 32.22 47.41
N ARG A 388 17.06 33.27 47.02
CA ARG A 388 17.09 34.56 47.75
C ARG A 388 16.69 34.39 49.21
N LEU A 389 15.74 33.49 49.49
CA LEU A 389 15.32 33.17 50.86
C LEU A 389 16.41 32.39 51.62
N GLN A 390 17.06 31.40 51.00
CA GLN A 390 18.16 30.65 51.64
C GLN A 390 19.41 31.49 51.91
N VAL A 391 19.76 32.44 51.02
CA VAL A 391 20.88 33.37 51.23
C VAL A 391 20.56 34.43 52.30
N GLY A 392 19.28 34.73 52.56
CA GLY A 392 18.86 35.60 53.65
C GLY A 392 18.77 34.93 55.02
N THR A 393 19.05 33.62 55.11
CA THR A 393 19.03 32.85 56.38
C THR A 393 20.42 32.34 56.81
N LEU A 394 21.46 32.69 56.04
CA LEU A 394 22.88 32.60 56.40
C LEU A 394 23.38 34.01 56.67
#